data_AF-A0A8T4LN59-F1
#
_entry.id   AF-A0A8T4LN59-F1
#
_cell.length_a   1.000
_cell.length_b   1.000
_cell.length_c   1.000
_cell.angle_alpha   90.00
_cell.angle_beta   90.00
_cell.angle_gamma   90.00
#
_symmetry.space_group_name_H-M   'P 1'
#
loop_
_entity.id
_entity.type
_entity.pdbx_description
1 polymer ?
#
loop_
_entity_poly.entity_id
_entity_poly.type
_entity_poly.pdbx_seq_one_letter_code
_entity_poly.pdbx_strand_id
1 'polypeptide(L)'
;MKKIIIPAFIILLFLFTLGCSKPIETKEIKNETNVTKIIETNKTEKVEIKNTTEESNIANNIVINATNKTDFVINTTANVSKKKEEPKVAPLNSSIPNMEKMMKEGKSPEDFMKNLPPDFDPSAMDPAKMDDKMKQYMSDFFNTPKFDLSKNAPPKFVKNNFIELDRIAKISKFRSGYGHDYSLGTGEKCRSMKHYFWPKGGEPGKPHDSSWTSIKYYSPVDGVIKNVEYTETTYGKEAKFSIQSSEQPAFRFIFFHVNLLSSFKEGSKVSAGQHIGTIADENSHGEIAVEVVTTSGRGLVSFFDVMDDSLFENYKKKGIKIRSDSIISKEQRDAKPLVCDYSTPDGRFTGASGVSDFRTWQTDSDNWFELN
;
A
#
# COMPACT_ATOMS: atom_id res chain seq x y z
N MET A 1 60.78 -10.72 -26.17
CA MET A 1 61.26 -10.88 -24.78
C MET A 1 61.52 -9.50 -24.20
N LYS A 2 61.03 -9.28 -22.96
CA LYS A 2 61.56 -8.43 -21.87
C LYS A 2 62.04 -7.00 -22.22
N LYS A 3 61.86 -5.97 -21.39
CA LYS A 3 61.00 -5.57 -20.25
C LYS A 3 61.59 -4.18 -19.92
N ILE A 4 60.72 -3.21 -19.67
CA ILE A 4 60.81 -2.13 -18.65
C ILE A 4 62.10 -1.32 -18.59
N ILE A 5 62.03 0.02 -18.78
CA ILE A 5 62.61 1.07 -17.90
C ILE A 5 61.77 2.36 -18.03
N ILE A 6 61.40 2.98 -16.90
CA ILE A 6 60.78 4.33 -16.76
C ILE A 6 61.91 5.38 -16.72
N PRO A 7 61.69 6.61 -17.23
CA PRO A 7 62.14 7.76 -16.43
C PRO A 7 61.18 8.97 -16.45
N ALA A 8 61.39 9.82 -15.43
CA ALA A 8 60.72 11.06 -15.08
C ALA A 8 61.26 12.30 -15.83
N PHE A 9 60.51 13.42 -15.83
CA PHE A 9 60.91 14.83 -15.52
C PHE A 9 59.88 15.84 -16.10
N ILE A 10 59.22 16.69 -15.29
CA ILE A 10 59.45 18.14 -14.99
C ILE A 10 59.24 19.14 -16.15
N ILE A 11 58.47 20.22 -15.88
CA ILE A 11 58.52 21.66 -16.33
C ILE A 11 57.06 22.17 -16.37
N LEU A 12 56.53 22.97 -15.42
CA LEU A 12 56.75 24.39 -15.05
C LEU A 12 56.28 25.44 -16.09
N LEU A 13 55.36 26.32 -15.64
CA LEU A 13 55.33 27.80 -15.83
C LEU A 13 54.23 28.49 -16.71
N PHE A 14 53.70 29.60 -16.13
CA PHE A 14 52.90 30.77 -16.61
C PHE A 14 51.50 30.54 -17.27
N LEU A 15 50.37 31.02 -16.73
CA LEU A 15 49.83 32.38 -16.44
C LEU A 15 49.22 33.12 -17.66
N PHE A 16 47.96 33.54 -17.45
CA PHE A 16 47.20 34.66 -18.03
C PHE A 16 46.54 34.59 -19.44
N THR A 17 45.20 34.50 -19.37
CA THR A 17 44.17 35.34 -20.03
C THR A 17 43.70 35.16 -21.48
N LEU A 18 42.35 35.05 -21.53
CA LEU A 18 41.39 35.67 -22.46
C LEU A 18 41.32 35.20 -23.92
N GLY A 19 40.12 34.70 -24.28
CA GLY A 19 39.48 35.06 -25.56
C GLY A 19 39.18 33.95 -26.57
N CYS A 20 37.89 33.61 -26.68
CA CYS A 20 37.12 33.28 -27.89
C CYS A 20 37.46 32.10 -28.83
N SER A 21 36.42 31.28 -29.03
CA SER A 21 35.93 30.66 -30.29
C SER A 21 36.66 29.44 -30.93
N LYS A 22 35.99 28.27 -30.77
CA LYS A 22 35.76 27.08 -31.65
C LYS A 22 36.72 26.78 -32.83
N PRO A 23 37.08 25.50 -33.09
CA PRO A 23 36.12 24.48 -33.57
C PRO A 23 36.22 23.11 -32.86
N ILE A 24 35.16 22.30 -32.94
CA ILE A 24 35.12 20.93 -32.41
C ILE A 24 35.08 19.95 -33.59
N GLU A 25 36.05 19.04 -33.62
CA GLU A 25 36.08 17.82 -34.43
C GLU A 25 35.10 16.77 -33.88
N THR A 26 34.36 16.10 -34.76
CA THR A 26 33.51 14.95 -34.45
C THR A 26 34.30 13.65 -34.41
N LYS A 27 34.16 12.86 -33.33
CA LYS A 27 34.61 11.46 -33.24
C LYS A 27 33.42 10.52 -32.97
N GLU A 28 33.32 9.46 -33.76
CA GLU A 28 32.41 8.32 -33.55
C GLU A 28 32.84 7.47 -32.33
N ILE A 29 31.88 7.01 -31.53
CA ILE A 29 32.10 6.02 -30.47
C ILE A 29 31.06 4.90 -30.60
N LYS A 30 31.54 3.65 -30.66
CA LYS A 30 30.72 2.42 -30.68
C LYS A 30 30.65 1.79 -29.27
N ASN A 31 29.45 1.31 -28.93
CA ASN A 31 29.04 0.43 -27.81
C ASN A 31 29.01 0.95 -26.34
N GLU A 32 27.77 0.98 -25.83
CA GLU A 32 27.19 0.55 -24.53
C GLU A 32 27.92 0.70 -23.17
N THR A 33 29.00 1.46 -23.00
CA THR A 33 29.59 1.61 -21.64
C THR A 33 29.97 3.02 -21.20
N ASN A 34 29.44 4.08 -21.81
CA ASN A 34 29.82 5.45 -21.44
C ASN A 34 28.70 6.50 -21.33
N VAL A 35 27.44 6.10 -21.14
CA VAL A 35 26.37 7.09 -20.81
C VAL A 35 26.65 7.81 -19.49
N THR A 36 27.44 7.21 -18.59
CA THR A 36 27.84 7.81 -17.32
C THR A 36 28.99 8.82 -17.43
N LYS A 37 29.46 9.19 -18.63
CA LYS A 37 30.61 10.09 -18.80
C LYS A 37 30.37 11.25 -19.77
N ILE A 38 29.20 11.88 -19.70
CA ILE A 38 28.94 13.19 -20.31
C ILE A 38 28.40 14.19 -19.27
N ILE A 39 28.35 13.82 -17.99
CA ILE A 39 28.02 14.73 -16.89
C ILE A 39 29.33 15.28 -16.31
N GLU A 40 30.09 16.04 -17.09
CA GLU A 40 31.15 16.94 -16.60
C GLU A 40 31.81 17.66 -17.77
N THR A 41 31.08 18.50 -18.50
CA THR A 41 31.66 19.66 -19.22
C THR A 41 30.53 20.54 -19.78
N ASN A 42 30.50 21.82 -19.38
CA ASN A 42 29.57 22.83 -19.90
C ASN A 42 29.94 23.23 -21.34
N LYS A 43 29.59 22.41 -22.34
CA LYS A 43 29.61 22.82 -23.76
C LYS A 43 28.39 22.27 -24.50
N THR A 44 27.63 23.18 -25.11
CA THR A 44 26.49 22.87 -25.98
C THR A 44 27.02 22.34 -27.32
N GLU A 45 26.95 21.03 -27.51
CA GLU A 45 27.20 20.38 -28.80
C GLU A 45 25.90 19.82 -29.39
N LYS A 46 25.73 20.00 -30.70
CA LYS A 46 24.61 19.44 -31.46
C LYS A 46 24.93 17.97 -31.70
N VAL A 47 24.20 17.07 -31.06
CA VAL A 47 24.34 15.62 -31.28
C VAL A 47 23.27 15.20 -32.30
N GLU A 48 23.71 14.70 -33.46
CA GLU A 48 22.83 14.12 -34.46
C GLU A 48 22.87 12.60 -34.30
N ILE A 49 21.78 12.00 -33.82
CA ILE A 49 21.66 10.55 -33.63
C ILE A 49 21.06 9.96 -34.91
N LYS A 50 21.86 9.25 -35.71
CA LYS A 50 21.35 8.42 -36.81
C LYS A 50 21.05 7.02 -36.28
N ASN A 51 19.77 6.67 -36.20
CA ASN A 51 19.36 5.30 -35.90
C ASN A 51 19.49 4.45 -37.16
N THR A 52 20.31 3.40 -37.11
CA THR A 52 20.39 2.38 -38.17
C THR A 52 19.76 1.09 -37.67
N THR A 53 18.45 0.98 -37.82
CA THR A 53 17.72 -0.30 -37.90
C THR A 53 16.56 -0.08 -38.87
N GLU A 54 16.50 -0.94 -39.88
CA GLU A 54 15.52 -0.94 -40.96
C GLU A 54 14.08 -1.05 -40.42
N GLU A 55 13.12 -0.50 -41.18
CA GLU A 55 11.67 -0.43 -40.94
C GLU A 55 11.16 0.71 -40.02
N SER A 56 11.27 1.95 -40.50
CA SER A 56 10.11 2.85 -40.69
C SER A 56 10.57 4.26 -41.09
N ASN A 57 10.08 4.74 -42.24
CA ASN A 57 10.30 6.11 -42.69
C ASN A 57 9.51 7.09 -41.81
N ILE A 58 10.15 7.64 -40.78
CA ILE A 58 9.65 8.82 -40.09
C ILE A 58 10.82 9.79 -39.92
N ALA A 59 10.84 10.84 -40.75
CA ALA A 59 11.75 11.97 -40.59
C ALA A 59 11.25 12.83 -39.42
N ASN A 60 11.91 12.72 -38.26
CA ASN A 60 11.65 13.61 -37.12
C ASN A 60 12.68 14.75 -37.12
N ASN A 61 12.22 15.97 -37.40
CA ASN A 61 12.98 17.18 -37.09
C ASN A 61 12.88 17.46 -35.59
N ILE A 62 13.96 17.27 -34.85
CA ILE A 62 14.03 17.61 -33.41
C ILE A 62 14.57 19.05 -33.28
N VAL A 63 13.78 19.95 -32.70
CA VAL A 63 14.23 21.29 -32.28
C VAL A 63 14.30 21.30 -30.76
N ILE A 64 15.49 21.55 -30.21
CA ILE A 64 15.73 21.63 -28.76
C ILE A 64 15.95 23.10 -28.40
N ASN A 65 15.07 23.67 -27.57
CA ASN A 65 15.30 24.96 -26.92
C ASN A 65 15.56 24.70 -25.43
N ALA A 66 16.78 24.96 -24.98
CA ALA A 66 17.16 24.85 -23.58
C ALA A 66 17.13 26.23 -22.92
N THR A 67 16.22 26.43 -21.97
CA THR A 67 16.27 27.58 -21.05
C THR A 67 16.13 27.06 -19.62
N ASN A 68 17.27 27.03 -18.94
CA ASN A 68 17.52 26.76 -17.53
C ASN A 68 17.40 25.30 -17.06
N LYS A 69 18.35 24.97 -16.18
CA LYS A 69 18.68 23.63 -15.69
C LYS A 69 17.45 22.97 -15.08
N THR A 70 17.35 21.68 -15.38
CA THR A 70 16.31 20.71 -15.01
C THR A 70 14.96 21.01 -15.67
N ASP A 71 14.78 20.53 -16.91
CA ASP A 71 13.59 19.79 -17.38
C ASP A 71 13.72 19.52 -18.90
N PHE A 72 13.63 18.24 -19.31
CA PHE A 72 13.50 17.85 -20.72
C PHE A 72 12.05 17.39 -20.95
N VAL A 73 11.32 18.08 -21.82
CA VAL A 73 9.97 17.70 -22.27
C VAL A 73 10.03 17.30 -23.74
N ILE A 74 9.68 16.05 -24.04
CA ILE A 74 9.48 15.56 -25.42
C ILE A 74 7.98 15.54 -25.67
N ASN A 75 7.48 16.41 -26.55
CA ASN A 75 6.10 16.35 -27.03
C ASN A 75 6.05 15.70 -28.42
N THR A 76 5.39 14.54 -28.51
CA THR A 76 5.03 13.91 -29.78
C THR A 76 3.51 13.99 -29.99
N THR A 77 3.07 14.74 -30.99
CA THR A 77 1.69 14.70 -31.49
C THR A 77 1.61 13.78 -32.71
N ALA A 78 0.74 12.77 -32.67
CA ALA A 78 0.38 11.96 -33.82
C ALA A 78 -1.15 12.03 -34.05
N ASN A 79 -1.55 12.30 -35.29
CA ASN A 79 -2.93 12.34 -35.79
C ASN A 79 -3.06 11.26 -36.88
N VAL A 80 -3.91 10.22 -36.75
CA VAL A 80 -4.46 9.47 -37.91
C VAL A 80 -5.84 8.84 -37.59
N SER A 81 -6.68 8.77 -38.63
CA SER A 81 -8.10 8.41 -38.70
C SER A 81 -8.41 6.92 -39.06
N LYS A 82 -9.71 6.57 -38.95
CA LYS A 82 -10.47 5.28 -39.11
C LYS A 82 -10.14 4.42 -40.38
N LYS A 83 -10.46 3.11 -40.55
CA LYS A 83 -11.76 2.38 -40.40
C LYS A 83 -11.66 0.85 -40.73
N LYS A 84 -12.45 0.01 -40.02
CA LYS A 84 -13.19 -1.27 -40.33
C LYS A 84 -12.56 -2.50 -41.05
N GLU A 85 -12.73 -3.70 -40.47
CA GLU A 85 -13.70 -4.77 -40.89
C GLU A 85 -13.75 -5.98 -39.91
N GLU A 86 -14.93 -6.64 -39.81
CA GLU A 86 -15.21 -7.87 -39.02
C GLU A 86 -15.11 -9.14 -39.90
N PRO A 87 -14.94 -10.33 -39.29
CA PRO A 87 -15.95 -11.37 -39.52
C PRO A 87 -16.39 -12.15 -38.27
N LYS A 88 -17.62 -12.67 -38.35
CA LYS A 88 -18.38 -13.44 -37.35
C LYS A 88 -18.13 -14.95 -37.47
N VAL A 89 -18.24 -15.71 -36.36
CA VAL A 89 -19.21 -16.81 -36.07
C VAL A 89 -18.84 -17.53 -34.75
N ALA A 90 -19.86 -17.85 -33.94
CA ALA A 90 -19.85 -18.41 -32.58
C ALA A 90 -20.06 -19.96 -32.56
N PRO A 91 -20.35 -20.65 -31.42
CA PRO A 91 -20.15 -20.39 -29.98
C PRO A 91 -19.53 -21.59 -29.19
N LEU A 92 -19.16 -21.42 -27.91
CA LEU A 92 -19.53 -22.36 -26.84
C LEU A 92 -19.46 -21.69 -25.45
N ASN A 93 -20.50 -21.91 -24.64
CA ASN A 93 -20.83 -21.27 -23.36
C ASN A 93 -19.86 -21.56 -22.20
N SER A 94 -19.60 -20.54 -21.35
CA SER A 94 -19.90 -20.57 -19.89
C SER A 94 -19.64 -19.22 -19.21
N SER A 95 -20.72 -18.43 -19.09
CA SER A 95 -21.10 -17.58 -17.94
C SER A 95 -20.01 -16.94 -17.07
N ILE A 96 -19.52 -15.77 -17.49
CA ILE A 96 -19.21 -14.63 -16.60
C ILE A 96 -20.14 -13.49 -17.01
N PRO A 97 -21.12 -13.07 -16.18
CA PRO A 97 -21.86 -11.87 -16.48
C PRO A 97 -20.95 -10.65 -16.27
N ASN A 98 -20.67 -9.97 -17.38
CA ASN A 98 -21.04 -8.56 -17.53
C ASN A 98 -19.97 -7.45 -17.36
N MET A 99 -18.68 -7.74 -17.51
CA MET A 99 -17.66 -6.67 -17.63
C MET A 99 -17.89 -5.80 -18.89
N GLU A 100 -18.40 -6.41 -19.96
CA GLU A 100 -18.63 -5.77 -21.25
C GLU A 100 -19.87 -4.83 -21.27
N LYS A 101 -20.89 -5.12 -20.46
CA LYS A 101 -22.03 -4.21 -20.26
C LYS A 101 -21.70 -3.10 -19.26
N MET A 102 -20.84 -3.36 -18.28
CA MET A 102 -20.34 -2.32 -17.36
C MET A 102 -19.52 -1.26 -18.11
N MET A 103 -18.75 -1.67 -19.13
CA MET A 103 -18.07 -0.74 -20.04
C MET A 103 -19.03 0.06 -20.94
N LYS A 104 -20.24 -0.44 -21.20
CA LYS A 104 -21.27 0.27 -21.99
C LYS A 104 -22.15 1.23 -21.16
N GLU A 105 -22.21 1.07 -19.84
CA GLU A 105 -23.11 1.83 -18.96
C GLU A 105 -22.47 3.05 -18.25
N GLY A 106 -21.26 3.47 -18.65
CA GLY A 106 -20.78 4.83 -18.38
C GLY A 106 -20.49 5.21 -16.91
N LYS A 107 -20.31 4.23 -16.01
CA LYS A 107 -19.60 4.45 -14.73
C LYS A 107 -18.15 4.04 -14.94
N SER A 108 -17.43 4.87 -15.69
CA SER A 108 -16.20 4.47 -16.35
C SER A 108 -15.02 4.39 -15.35
N PRO A 109 -13.97 3.64 -15.71
CA PRO A 109 -12.66 3.69 -15.06
C PRO A 109 -12.10 5.10 -14.83
N GLU A 110 -12.61 6.13 -15.51
CA GLU A 110 -12.12 7.51 -15.42
C GLU A 110 -12.36 8.14 -14.03
N ASP A 111 -13.44 7.77 -13.33
CA ASP A 111 -13.70 8.25 -11.95
C ASP A 111 -12.78 7.57 -10.91
N PHE A 112 -12.33 6.34 -11.18
CA PHE A 112 -11.31 5.67 -10.39
C PHE A 112 -9.92 6.28 -10.66
N MET A 113 -9.60 6.54 -11.93
CA MET A 113 -8.34 7.20 -12.35
C MET A 113 -8.16 8.59 -11.71
N LYS A 114 -9.26 9.31 -11.45
CA LYS A 114 -9.22 10.65 -10.84
C LYS A 114 -8.86 10.65 -9.34
N ASN A 115 -8.93 9.50 -8.67
CA ASN A 115 -8.63 9.34 -7.25
C ASN A 115 -7.36 8.53 -6.98
N LEU A 116 -6.62 8.16 -8.04
CA LEU A 116 -5.31 7.52 -7.89
C LEU A 116 -4.27 8.56 -7.46
N PRO A 117 -3.22 8.14 -6.72
CA PRO A 117 -2.09 9.02 -6.40
C PRO A 117 -1.56 9.71 -7.67
N PRO A 118 -1.12 10.98 -7.59
CA PRO A 118 -0.71 11.77 -8.75
C PRO A 118 0.50 11.19 -9.53
N ASP A 119 1.16 10.18 -8.97
CA ASP A 119 2.27 9.40 -9.51
C ASP A 119 1.85 8.05 -10.13
N PHE A 120 0.54 7.76 -10.21
CA PHE A 120 0.01 6.54 -10.84
C PHE A 120 -0.07 6.69 -12.36
N ASP A 121 0.74 5.92 -13.10
CA ASP A 121 0.73 5.86 -14.56
C ASP A 121 -0.44 4.99 -15.10
N PRO A 122 -1.46 5.58 -15.74
CA PRO A 122 -2.60 4.83 -16.30
C PRO A 122 -2.21 3.90 -17.44
N SER A 123 -1.07 4.11 -18.10
CA SER A 123 -0.58 3.26 -19.19
C SER A 123 -0.01 1.91 -18.71
N ALA A 124 0.23 1.78 -17.40
CA ALA A 124 0.54 0.50 -16.75
C ALA A 124 -0.70 -0.40 -16.57
N MET A 125 -1.91 0.13 -16.77
CA MET A 125 -3.16 -0.63 -16.72
C MET A 125 -3.50 -1.28 -18.06
N ASP A 126 -2.58 -2.06 -18.63
CA ASP A 126 -2.94 -3.04 -19.66
C ASP A 126 -3.59 -4.24 -18.96
N PRO A 127 -4.89 -4.52 -19.15
CA PRO A 127 -5.55 -5.65 -18.50
C PRO A 127 -4.92 -7.00 -18.88
N ALA A 128 -4.21 -7.08 -20.01
CA ALA A 128 -3.46 -8.26 -20.43
C ALA A 128 -2.11 -8.39 -19.71
N LYS A 129 -1.59 -7.32 -19.10
CA LYS A 129 -0.35 -7.30 -18.30
C LYS A 129 -0.61 -7.29 -16.79
N MET A 130 -1.85 -7.03 -16.35
CA MET A 130 -2.22 -7.22 -14.95
C MET A 130 -2.14 -8.69 -14.57
N ASP A 131 -1.47 -8.97 -13.45
CA ASP A 131 -1.53 -10.30 -12.86
C ASP A 131 -2.96 -10.63 -12.41
N ASP A 132 -3.25 -11.92 -12.26
CA ASP A 132 -4.59 -12.39 -11.93
C ASP A 132 -5.06 -11.93 -10.54
N LYS A 133 -4.12 -11.62 -9.63
CA LYS A 133 -4.43 -11.09 -8.31
C LYS A 133 -4.94 -9.65 -8.40
N MET A 134 -4.34 -8.81 -9.23
CA MET A 134 -4.81 -7.45 -9.51
C MET A 134 -6.16 -7.46 -10.22
N LYS A 135 -6.36 -8.36 -11.20
CA LYS A 135 -7.68 -8.53 -11.85
C LYS A 135 -8.76 -8.93 -10.84
N GLN A 136 -8.46 -9.90 -9.97
CA GLN A 136 -9.39 -10.32 -8.94
C GLN A 136 -9.69 -9.19 -7.95
N TYR A 137 -8.67 -8.44 -7.53
CA TYR A 137 -8.82 -7.27 -6.66
C TYR A 137 -9.73 -6.21 -7.29
N MET A 138 -9.50 -5.86 -8.56
CA MET A 138 -10.34 -4.90 -9.28
C MET A 138 -11.77 -5.41 -9.43
N SER A 139 -11.95 -6.68 -9.82
CA SER A 139 -13.26 -7.32 -9.90
C SER A 139 -14.00 -7.27 -8.57
N ASP A 140 -13.34 -7.67 -7.48
CA ASP A 140 -13.90 -7.63 -6.14
C ASP A 140 -14.24 -6.19 -5.74
N PHE A 141 -13.40 -5.20 -6.06
CA PHE A 141 -13.69 -3.80 -5.79
C PHE A 141 -14.95 -3.34 -6.53
N PHE A 142 -15.03 -3.48 -7.86
CA PHE A 142 -16.16 -2.96 -8.63
C PHE A 142 -17.48 -3.67 -8.35
N ASN A 143 -17.43 -4.97 -8.03
CA ASN A 143 -18.64 -5.76 -7.75
C ASN A 143 -19.11 -5.67 -6.29
N THR A 144 -18.25 -5.23 -5.37
CA THR A 144 -18.64 -5.06 -3.97
C THR A 144 -19.52 -3.81 -3.80
N PRO A 145 -20.71 -3.93 -3.16
CA PRO A 145 -21.53 -2.80 -2.77
C PRO A 145 -20.71 -1.74 -2.04
N LYS A 146 -20.98 -0.46 -2.32
CA LYS A 146 -20.27 0.67 -1.72
C LYS A 146 -21.03 1.20 -0.51
N PHE A 147 -20.29 1.66 0.50
CA PHE A 147 -20.84 2.38 1.65
C PHE A 147 -20.31 3.82 1.69
N ASP A 148 -21.21 4.79 1.89
CA ASP A 148 -20.86 6.21 1.95
C ASP A 148 -20.63 6.66 3.40
N LEU A 149 -19.37 6.58 3.84
CA LEU A 149 -18.93 7.02 5.17
C LEU A 149 -19.07 8.53 5.41
N SER A 150 -19.25 9.34 4.35
CA SER A 150 -19.44 10.79 4.50
C SER A 150 -20.88 11.16 4.88
N LYS A 151 -21.83 10.26 4.60
CA LYS A 151 -23.26 10.48 4.85
C LYS A 151 -23.83 9.62 5.97
N ASN A 152 -23.21 8.50 6.28
CA ASN A 152 -23.74 7.51 7.21
C ASN A 152 -22.68 7.07 8.21
N ALA A 153 -23.07 6.94 9.47
CA ALA A 153 -22.26 6.22 10.45
C ALA A 153 -22.18 4.73 10.08
N PRO A 154 -21.06 4.04 10.37
CA PRO A 154 -20.96 2.60 10.16
C PRO A 154 -22.11 1.85 10.86
N PRO A 155 -22.73 0.83 10.21
CA PRO A 155 -23.72 0.00 10.86
C PRO A 155 -23.07 -0.80 11.99
N LYS A 156 -23.81 -0.98 13.07
CA LYS A 156 -23.40 -1.80 14.22
C LYS A 156 -24.00 -3.21 14.11
N PHE A 157 -23.33 -4.09 13.38
CA PHE A 157 -23.86 -5.42 13.03
C PHE A 157 -22.98 -6.57 13.56
N VAL A 158 -21.79 -6.27 14.08
CA VAL A 158 -20.85 -7.29 14.58
C VAL A 158 -21.23 -7.69 16.00
N LYS A 159 -21.54 -8.98 16.19
CA LYS A 159 -22.01 -9.55 17.47
C LYS A 159 -20.98 -10.42 18.18
N ASN A 160 -19.96 -10.88 17.45
CA ASN A 160 -18.93 -11.76 17.97
C ASN A 160 -17.59 -11.02 18.00
N ASN A 161 -16.83 -11.23 19.07
CA ASN A 161 -15.45 -10.75 19.09
C ASN A 161 -14.60 -11.57 18.14
N PHE A 162 -13.52 -10.98 17.65
CA PHE A 162 -12.57 -11.65 16.76
C PHE A 162 -11.45 -12.38 17.51
N ILE A 163 -11.34 -12.22 18.83
CA ILE A 163 -10.26 -12.78 19.67
C ILE A 163 -10.75 -13.14 21.08
N GLU A 164 -10.04 -14.04 21.78
CA GLU A 164 -10.29 -14.39 23.19
C GLU A 164 -10.06 -13.19 24.13
N LEU A 165 -11.07 -12.32 24.29
CA LEU A 165 -10.96 -11.04 24.99
C LEU A 165 -10.42 -11.16 26.43
N ASP A 166 -10.73 -12.25 27.13
CA ASP A 166 -10.28 -12.46 28.52
C ASP A 166 -8.77 -12.62 28.64
N ARG A 167 -8.10 -12.96 27.54
CA ARG A 167 -6.65 -13.12 27.45
C ARG A 167 -5.93 -11.84 27.02
N ILE A 168 -6.64 -10.73 26.85
CA ILE A 168 -6.09 -9.45 26.40
C ILE A 168 -5.93 -8.49 27.60
N ALA A 169 -4.75 -7.89 27.71
CA ALA A 169 -4.38 -6.93 28.74
C ALA A 169 -4.76 -5.50 28.34
N LYS A 170 -4.46 -5.10 27.11
CA LYS A 170 -4.73 -3.75 26.61
C LYS A 170 -4.99 -3.71 25.12
N ILE A 171 -5.68 -2.66 24.68
CA ILE A 171 -6.05 -2.46 23.27
C ILE A 171 -5.57 -1.08 22.82
N SER A 172 -4.98 -0.98 21.64
CA SER A 172 -4.55 0.31 21.09
C SER A 172 -5.76 1.12 20.61
N LYS A 173 -5.65 2.45 20.63
CA LYS A 173 -6.65 3.32 20.02
C LYS A 173 -6.56 3.23 18.49
N PHE A 174 -7.69 3.42 17.82
CA PHE A 174 -7.72 3.72 16.40
C PHE A 174 -7.05 5.08 16.17
N ARG A 175 -6.23 5.22 15.11
CA ARG A 175 -5.31 6.35 14.86
C ARG A 175 -4.24 6.56 15.93
N SER A 176 -3.86 5.50 16.66
CA SER A 176 -2.70 5.52 17.57
C SER A 176 -1.37 5.58 16.81
N GLY A 177 -0.30 5.87 17.55
CA GLY A 177 1.09 5.79 17.09
C GLY A 177 1.78 4.49 17.47
N TYR A 178 1.04 3.40 17.67
CA TYR A 178 1.62 2.08 17.90
C TYR A 178 1.67 1.26 16.61
N GLY A 179 2.76 0.49 16.44
CA GLY A 179 2.98 -0.35 15.27
C GLY A 179 3.48 0.45 14.07
N HIS A 180 2.68 0.50 13.00
CA HIS A 180 3.05 1.19 11.76
C HIS A 180 1.84 1.84 11.07
N ASP A 181 2.12 2.68 10.06
CA ASP A 181 1.10 3.37 9.29
C ASP A 181 0.20 2.36 8.56
N TYR A 182 -1.11 2.61 8.59
CA TYR A 182 -2.08 1.81 7.85
C TYR A 182 -3.16 2.68 7.20
N SER A 183 -2.86 3.95 6.92
CA SER A 183 -3.83 4.89 6.37
C SER A 183 -3.85 4.98 4.84
N LEU A 184 -3.02 4.18 4.14
CA LEU A 184 -2.95 4.22 2.68
C LEU A 184 -4.33 4.00 2.05
N GLY A 185 -4.67 4.90 1.11
CA GLY A 185 -5.93 4.89 0.36
C GLY A 185 -7.13 5.51 1.07
N THR A 186 -6.97 6.04 2.29
CA THR A 186 -8.08 6.63 3.08
C THR A 186 -8.16 8.15 3.04
N GLY A 187 -7.15 8.82 2.45
CA GLY A 187 -6.98 10.28 2.54
C GLY A 187 -6.38 10.76 3.89
N GLU A 188 -6.13 9.84 4.82
CA GLU A 188 -5.35 10.09 6.03
C GLU A 188 -3.89 9.65 5.85
N LYS A 189 -2.97 10.17 6.67
CA LYS A 189 -1.52 9.86 6.59
C LYS A 189 -0.91 9.58 7.96
N CYS A 190 0.07 8.68 8.01
CA CYS A 190 0.93 8.43 9.14
C CYS A 190 0.16 8.22 10.46
N ARG A 191 -0.65 7.16 10.51
CA ARG A 191 -1.39 6.75 11.71
C ARG A 191 -1.82 5.29 11.62
N SER A 192 -1.87 4.61 12.76
CA SER A 192 -2.33 3.23 12.72
C SER A 192 -3.84 3.19 12.62
N MET A 193 -4.36 2.68 11.52
CA MET A 193 -5.79 2.48 11.27
C MET A 193 -6.22 1.05 11.64
N LYS A 194 -5.53 0.48 12.64
CA LYS A 194 -5.75 -0.86 13.20
C LYS A 194 -6.00 -0.75 14.70
N HIS A 195 -6.52 -1.82 15.28
CA HIS A 195 -6.39 -2.07 16.72
C HIS A 195 -5.43 -3.22 16.96
N TYR A 196 -4.49 -3.00 17.88
CA TYR A 196 -3.63 -4.02 18.44
C TYR A 196 -4.20 -4.45 19.80
N PHE A 197 -4.31 -5.75 20.02
CA PHE A 197 -4.83 -6.40 21.21
C PHE A 197 -3.65 -7.11 21.86
N TRP A 198 -3.09 -6.47 22.89
CA TRP A 198 -1.92 -6.94 23.60
C TRP A 198 -2.30 -8.04 24.58
N PRO A 199 -1.78 -9.26 24.44
CA PRO A 199 -2.14 -10.34 25.35
C PRO A 199 -1.60 -10.19 26.78
N LYS A 200 -2.29 -10.81 27.73
CA LYS A 200 -1.80 -10.91 29.12
C LYS A 200 -0.54 -11.77 29.19
N GLY A 201 0.21 -11.58 30.27
CA GLY A 201 1.29 -12.50 30.65
C GLY A 201 2.68 -12.12 30.14
N GLY A 202 2.87 -11.02 29.40
CA GLY A 202 4.22 -10.58 29.03
C GLY A 202 4.30 -9.47 27.98
N GLU A 203 5.50 -9.35 27.42
CA GLU A 203 5.90 -8.35 26.43
C GLU A 203 6.39 -9.06 25.16
N PRO A 204 6.12 -8.53 23.95
CA PRO A 204 6.51 -9.16 22.69
C PRO A 204 7.98 -9.60 22.68
N GLY A 205 8.22 -10.85 22.28
CA GLY A 205 9.57 -11.41 22.21
C GLY A 205 10.22 -11.73 23.57
N LYS A 206 9.47 -11.66 24.67
CA LYS A 206 9.86 -12.16 26.00
C LYS A 206 9.09 -13.44 26.34
N PRO A 207 9.56 -14.25 27.31
CA PRO A 207 8.76 -15.34 27.85
C PRO A 207 7.46 -14.80 28.44
N HIS A 208 6.35 -15.49 28.15
CA HIS A 208 5.01 -15.13 28.60
C HIS A 208 4.46 -16.14 29.60
N ASP A 209 3.70 -15.66 30.58
CA ASP A 209 2.84 -16.50 31.40
C ASP A 209 1.59 -16.90 30.61
N SER A 210 1.64 -18.10 30.04
CA SER A 210 0.79 -18.62 28.96
C SER A 210 1.18 -18.13 27.56
N SER A 211 1.36 -19.10 26.66
CA SER A 211 1.72 -18.85 25.26
C SER A 211 0.68 -17.99 24.54
N TRP A 212 1.15 -16.97 23.84
CA TRP A 212 0.32 -16.10 23.00
C TRP A 212 -0.15 -16.82 21.74
N THR A 213 0.64 -17.74 21.21
CA THR A 213 0.28 -18.54 20.02
C THR A 213 -0.88 -19.51 20.25
N SER A 214 -1.31 -19.69 21.52
CA SER A 214 -2.54 -20.42 21.86
C SER A 214 -3.81 -19.55 21.87
N ILE A 215 -3.69 -18.23 21.71
CA ILE A 215 -4.82 -17.30 21.73
C ILE A 215 -5.58 -17.41 20.42
N LYS A 216 -6.87 -17.70 20.52
CA LYS A 216 -7.72 -17.98 19.37
C LYS A 216 -8.28 -16.72 18.73
N TYR A 217 -8.32 -16.75 17.41
CA TYR A 217 -9.07 -15.86 16.55
C TYR A 217 -10.41 -16.48 16.14
N TYR A 218 -11.44 -15.65 16.09
CA TYR A 218 -12.77 -16.01 15.64
C TYR A 218 -13.23 -15.11 14.51
N SER A 219 -14.12 -15.61 13.66
CA SER A 219 -14.78 -14.75 12.68
C SER A 219 -15.79 -13.83 13.39
N PRO A 220 -15.71 -12.50 13.25
CA PRO A 220 -16.68 -11.59 13.87
C PRO A 220 -18.07 -11.67 13.21
N VAL A 221 -18.15 -12.17 11.98
CA VAL A 221 -19.34 -12.18 11.12
C VAL A 221 -19.45 -13.46 10.31
N ASP A 222 -20.62 -13.74 9.76
CA ASP A 222 -20.74 -14.67 8.64
C ASP A 222 -20.10 -14.05 7.40
N GLY A 223 -19.31 -14.81 6.66
CA GLY A 223 -18.51 -14.22 5.58
C GLY A 223 -17.73 -15.20 4.74
N VAL A 224 -16.91 -14.61 3.87
CA VAL A 224 -15.99 -15.32 2.98
C VAL A 224 -14.57 -14.81 3.22
N ILE A 225 -13.62 -15.73 3.38
CA ILE A 225 -12.21 -15.41 3.49
C ILE A 225 -11.69 -14.94 2.13
N LYS A 226 -10.97 -13.82 2.13
CA LYS A 226 -10.45 -13.10 0.97
C LYS A 226 -9.01 -12.66 1.19
N ASN A 227 -8.29 -12.40 0.11
CA ASN A 227 -6.95 -11.82 0.09
C ASN A 227 -5.95 -12.51 1.04
N VAL A 228 -5.96 -13.84 1.08
CA VAL A 228 -5.03 -14.62 1.89
C VAL A 228 -3.62 -14.47 1.34
N GLU A 229 -2.73 -13.96 2.17
CA GLU A 229 -1.31 -13.80 1.91
C GLU A 229 -0.53 -14.49 3.02
N TYR A 230 0.39 -15.38 2.63
CA TYR A 230 1.29 -16.03 3.57
C TYR A 230 2.67 -15.39 3.50
N THR A 231 3.26 -15.18 4.66
CA THR A 231 4.64 -14.70 4.79
C THR A 231 5.43 -15.68 5.65
N GLU A 232 6.63 -16.04 5.19
CA GLU A 232 7.59 -16.77 6.00
C GLU A 232 8.40 -15.78 6.82
N THR A 233 8.33 -15.89 8.15
CA THR A 233 9.09 -15.05 9.07
C THR A 233 10.13 -15.89 9.81
N THR A 234 11.00 -15.26 10.57
CA THR A 234 11.91 -15.96 11.49
C THR A 234 11.17 -16.77 12.57
N TYR A 235 9.88 -16.51 12.78
CA TYR A 235 9.04 -17.17 13.79
C TYR A 235 8.10 -18.22 13.18
N GLY A 236 8.17 -18.41 11.87
CA GLY A 236 7.34 -19.36 11.13
C GLY A 236 6.41 -18.68 10.14
N LYS A 237 5.56 -19.50 9.52
CA LYS A 237 4.59 -19.08 8.53
C LYS A 237 3.40 -18.41 9.18
N GLU A 238 3.06 -17.22 8.73
CA GLU A 238 1.88 -16.48 9.17
C GLU A 238 0.99 -16.08 7.99
N ALA A 239 -0.28 -15.79 8.27
CA ALA A 239 -1.26 -15.33 7.31
C ALA A 239 -1.75 -13.91 7.63
N LYS A 240 -1.89 -13.12 6.57
CA LYS A 240 -2.74 -11.92 6.52
C LYS A 240 -3.91 -12.24 5.60
N PHE A 241 -5.13 -11.93 6.02
CA PHE A 241 -6.32 -12.16 5.19
C PHE A 241 -7.44 -11.23 5.62
N SER A 242 -8.53 -11.20 4.85
CA SER A 242 -9.75 -10.54 5.26
C SER A 242 -10.97 -11.45 5.22
N ILE A 243 -11.98 -11.11 6.02
CA ILE A 243 -13.30 -11.73 5.95
C ILE A 243 -14.26 -10.68 5.43
N GLN A 244 -14.80 -10.90 4.24
CA GLN A 244 -15.87 -10.07 3.69
C GLN A 244 -17.21 -10.51 4.29
N SER A 245 -17.93 -9.56 4.91
CA SER A 245 -19.22 -9.86 5.54
C SER A 245 -20.26 -10.25 4.50
N SER A 246 -21.07 -11.26 4.82
CA SER A 246 -22.23 -11.63 4.01
C SER A 246 -23.42 -10.68 4.22
N GLU A 247 -23.56 -10.13 5.44
CA GLU A 247 -24.63 -9.19 5.80
C GLU A 247 -24.34 -7.76 5.29
N GLN A 248 -23.08 -7.33 5.41
CA GLN A 248 -22.62 -5.99 5.00
C GLN A 248 -21.44 -6.12 4.02
N PRO A 249 -21.67 -6.47 2.73
CA PRO A 249 -20.59 -6.80 1.80
C PRO A 249 -19.54 -5.72 1.55
N ALA A 250 -19.87 -4.45 1.83
CA ALA A 250 -18.93 -3.33 1.78
C ALA A 250 -17.85 -3.41 2.88
N PHE A 251 -18.07 -4.19 3.93
CA PHE A 251 -17.21 -4.28 5.11
C PHE A 251 -16.36 -5.55 5.09
N ARG A 252 -15.06 -5.37 5.34
CA ARG A 252 -14.07 -6.44 5.40
C ARG A 252 -13.27 -6.32 6.70
N PHE A 253 -13.12 -7.43 7.41
CA PHE A 253 -12.34 -7.53 8.63
C PHE A 253 -10.98 -8.10 8.29
N ILE A 254 -9.92 -7.31 8.41
CA ILE A 254 -8.55 -7.69 8.04
C ILE A 254 -7.83 -8.16 9.29
N PHE A 255 -7.25 -9.35 9.19
CA PHE A 255 -6.47 -10.02 10.22
C PHE A 255 -4.99 -10.05 9.83
N PHE A 256 -4.11 -9.96 10.83
CA PHE A 256 -2.67 -9.93 10.66
C PHE A 256 -2.01 -10.91 11.64
N HIS A 257 -0.84 -11.44 11.29
CA HIS A 257 -0.06 -12.34 12.15
C HIS A 257 -0.90 -13.52 12.67
N VAL A 258 -1.63 -14.20 11.79
CA VAL A 258 -2.51 -15.33 12.15
C VAL A 258 -1.93 -16.65 11.68
N ASN A 259 -1.84 -17.63 12.58
CA ASN A 259 -1.74 -19.03 12.19
C ASN A 259 -3.14 -19.52 11.79
N LEU A 260 -3.50 -19.36 10.52
CA LEU A 260 -4.80 -19.74 9.98
C LEU A 260 -4.95 -21.27 9.99
N LEU A 261 -6.08 -21.78 10.49
CA LEU A 261 -6.32 -23.23 10.50
C LEU A 261 -6.34 -23.77 9.06
N SER A 262 -5.71 -24.94 8.86
CA SER A 262 -5.54 -25.55 7.54
C SER A 262 -6.85 -25.92 6.82
N SER A 263 -7.98 -25.96 7.53
CA SER A 263 -9.32 -26.10 6.96
C SER A 263 -9.79 -24.88 6.18
N PHE A 264 -9.11 -23.74 6.32
CA PHE A 264 -9.46 -22.47 5.68
C PHE A 264 -8.45 -22.04 4.64
N LYS A 265 -8.96 -21.44 3.56
CA LYS A 265 -8.20 -20.86 2.46
C LYS A 265 -9.01 -19.74 1.81
N GLU A 266 -8.44 -19.08 0.80
CA GLU A 266 -9.15 -18.13 -0.05
C GLU A 266 -10.49 -18.72 -0.53
N GLY A 267 -11.58 -17.97 -0.36
CA GLY A 267 -12.94 -18.37 -0.74
C GLY A 267 -13.67 -19.27 0.26
N SER A 268 -13.03 -19.72 1.35
CA SER A 268 -13.72 -20.45 2.42
C SER A 268 -14.81 -19.61 3.05
N LYS A 269 -15.98 -20.22 3.29
CA LYS A 269 -17.06 -19.62 4.08
C LYS A 269 -16.80 -19.83 5.56
N VAL A 270 -17.14 -18.82 6.36
CA VAL A 270 -17.05 -18.85 7.82
C VAL A 270 -18.34 -18.35 8.45
N SER A 271 -18.65 -18.85 9.63
CA SER A 271 -19.75 -18.38 10.46
C SER A 271 -19.26 -17.46 11.56
N ALA A 272 -20.09 -16.51 11.99
CA ALA A 272 -19.80 -15.64 13.12
C ALA A 272 -19.54 -16.47 14.39
N GLY A 273 -18.47 -16.14 15.12
CA GLY A 273 -18.01 -16.89 16.29
C GLY A 273 -17.22 -18.17 15.96
N GLN A 274 -17.01 -18.51 14.68
CA GLN A 274 -16.23 -19.68 14.31
C GLN A 274 -14.74 -19.45 14.59
N HIS A 275 -14.08 -20.39 15.26
CA HIS A 275 -12.63 -20.39 15.44
C HIS A 275 -11.92 -20.58 14.10
N ILE A 276 -11.04 -19.64 13.75
CA ILE A 276 -10.39 -19.58 12.42
C ILE A 276 -8.87 -19.72 12.49
N GLY A 277 -8.25 -19.50 13.65
CA GLY A 277 -6.80 -19.56 13.80
C GLY A 277 -6.34 -19.10 15.17
N THR A 278 -5.03 -18.94 15.33
CA THR A 278 -4.42 -18.38 16.53
C THR A 278 -3.42 -17.27 16.18
N ILE A 279 -2.90 -16.55 17.16
CA ILE A 279 -1.73 -15.68 16.94
C ILE A 279 -0.57 -16.53 16.38
N ALA A 280 0.09 -16.04 15.35
CA ALA A 280 1.12 -16.79 14.62
C ALA A 280 2.40 -16.99 15.43
N ASP A 281 2.82 -15.99 16.20
CA ASP A 281 4.06 -16.03 16.97
C ASP A 281 4.00 -15.26 18.29
N GLU A 282 4.98 -15.53 19.16
CA GLU A 282 5.08 -14.96 20.52
C GLU A 282 5.56 -13.49 20.55
N ASN A 283 5.81 -12.87 19.39
CA ASN A 283 6.18 -11.47 19.24
C ASN A 283 5.06 -10.63 18.57
N SER A 284 3.92 -11.25 18.26
CA SER A 284 2.79 -10.62 17.59
C SER A 284 1.62 -10.34 18.52
N HIS A 285 0.90 -9.26 18.21
CA HIS A 285 -0.32 -8.90 18.91
C HIS A 285 -1.53 -9.53 18.21
N GLY A 286 -2.67 -9.54 18.90
CA GLY A 286 -3.94 -9.63 18.20
C GLY A 286 -4.14 -8.39 17.32
N GLU A 287 -4.42 -8.52 16.03
CA GLU A 287 -4.59 -7.34 15.15
C GLU A 287 -5.86 -7.42 14.33
N ILE A 288 -6.57 -6.30 14.25
CA ILE A 288 -7.73 -6.14 13.37
C ILE A 288 -7.81 -4.75 12.76
N ALA A 289 -8.15 -4.70 11.48
CA ALA A 289 -8.61 -3.49 10.80
C ALA A 289 -9.99 -3.73 10.19
N VAL A 290 -10.83 -2.70 10.13
CA VAL A 290 -12.12 -2.77 9.44
C VAL A 290 -12.06 -1.89 8.21
N GLU A 291 -11.99 -2.53 7.04
CA GLU A 291 -12.03 -1.89 5.74
C GLU A 291 -13.46 -1.74 5.25
N VAL A 292 -13.74 -0.58 4.68
CA VAL A 292 -15.00 -0.24 4.05
C VAL A 292 -14.72 0.10 2.59
N VAL A 293 -15.37 -0.58 1.67
CA VAL A 293 -15.34 -0.23 0.26
C VAL A 293 -16.26 0.97 0.07
N THR A 294 -15.69 2.14 -0.20
CA THR A 294 -16.44 3.40 -0.34
C THR A 294 -16.59 3.81 -1.81
N THR A 295 -17.43 4.82 -2.06
CA THR A 295 -17.54 5.46 -3.39
C THR A 295 -16.27 6.19 -3.80
N SER A 296 -15.46 6.63 -2.84
CA SER A 296 -14.19 7.33 -3.02
C SER A 296 -12.95 6.44 -2.88
N GLY A 297 -13.13 5.12 -2.82
CA GLY A 297 -12.05 4.15 -2.70
C GLY A 297 -12.14 3.34 -1.41
N ARG A 298 -11.15 3.52 -0.53
CA ARG A 298 -10.99 2.76 0.70
C ARG A 298 -11.32 3.63 1.92
N GLY A 299 -12.19 3.12 2.78
CA GLY A 299 -12.40 3.63 4.13
C GLY A 299 -11.82 2.68 5.16
N LEU A 300 -11.35 3.21 6.29
CA LEU A 300 -11.00 2.42 7.46
C LEU A 300 -11.73 3.00 8.66
N VAL A 301 -12.40 2.14 9.43
CA VAL A 301 -13.15 2.51 10.62
C VAL A 301 -12.68 1.68 11.82
N SER A 302 -13.01 2.13 13.03
CA SER A 302 -12.70 1.36 14.23
C SER A 302 -13.53 0.08 14.27
N PHE A 303 -12.96 -1.01 14.80
CA PHE A 303 -13.74 -2.21 15.13
C PHE A 303 -14.86 -1.90 16.15
N PHE A 304 -14.65 -0.88 17.00
CA PHE A 304 -15.65 -0.40 17.95
C PHE A 304 -16.82 0.34 17.28
N ASP A 305 -16.63 0.88 16.07
CA ASP A 305 -17.71 1.55 15.34
C ASP A 305 -18.73 0.55 14.75
N VAL A 306 -18.29 -0.68 14.46
CA VAL A 306 -19.13 -1.70 13.81
C VAL A 306 -19.66 -2.79 14.76
N MET A 307 -19.16 -2.83 16.01
CA MET A 307 -19.72 -3.72 17.04
C MET A 307 -21.09 -3.26 17.51
N ASP A 308 -22.00 -4.22 17.63
CA ASP A 308 -23.28 -4.01 18.26
C ASP A 308 -23.12 -3.72 19.76
N ASP A 309 -24.20 -3.24 20.37
CA ASP A 309 -24.16 -2.83 21.76
C ASP A 309 -23.97 -4.05 22.70
N SER A 310 -24.48 -5.23 22.31
CA SER A 310 -24.30 -6.47 23.07
C SER A 310 -22.83 -6.88 23.16
N LEU A 311 -22.09 -6.84 22.05
CA LEU A 311 -20.66 -7.11 22.04
C LEU A 311 -19.90 -6.02 22.82
N PHE A 312 -20.28 -4.75 22.67
CA PHE A 312 -19.62 -3.67 23.40
C PHE A 312 -19.81 -3.75 24.92
N GLU A 313 -20.91 -4.32 25.42
CA GLU A 313 -21.07 -4.59 26.87
C GLU A 313 -19.90 -5.40 27.45
N ASN A 314 -19.30 -6.31 26.67
CA ASN A 314 -18.15 -7.10 27.13
C ASN A 314 -16.91 -6.22 27.34
N TYR A 315 -16.73 -5.18 26.53
CA TYR A 315 -15.64 -4.21 26.70
C TYR A 315 -15.92 -3.22 27.84
N LYS A 316 -17.19 -2.83 28.05
CA LYS A 316 -17.57 -2.01 29.21
C LYS A 316 -17.29 -2.71 30.53
N LYS A 317 -17.58 -4.00 30.62
CA LYS A 317 -17.22 -4.84 31.79
C LYS A 317 -15.71 -4.86 32.06
N LYS A 318 -14.89 -4.58 31.05
CA LYS A 318 -13.43 -4.52 31.13
C LYS A 318 -12.87 -3.09 31.22
N GLY A 319 -13.71 -2.07 31.43
CA GLY A 319 -13.27 -0.71 31.77
C GLY A 319 -13.36 0.32 30.64
N ILE A 320 -13.64 -0.08 29.40
CA ILE A 320 -13.87 0.90 28.31
C ILE A 320 -15.26 1.52 28.48
N LYS A 321 -15.35 2.82 28.77
CA LYS A 321 -16.64 3.44 29.16
C LYS A 321 -17.52 3.72 27.95
N ILE A 322 -16.94 4.34 26.92
CA ILE A 322 -17.63 4.72 25.69
C ILE A 322 -16.77 4.38 24.46
N ARG A 323 -17.40 4.14 23.30
CA ARG A 323 -16.68 3.75 22.07
C ARG A 323 -15.67 4.78 21.61
N SER A 324 -15.97 6.07 21.77
CA SER A 324 -15.04 7.14 21.42
C SER A 324 -13.78 7.12 22.25
N ASP A 325 -13.77 6.46 23.42
CA ASP A 325 -12.50 6.26 24.16
C ASP A 325 -11.54 5.50 23.26
N SER A 326 -12.01 4.46 22.56
CA SER A 326 -11.23 3.60 21.65
C SER A 326 -10.66 4.27 20.40
N ILE A 327 -10.93 5.56 20.19
CA ILE A 327 -10.70 6.25 18.91
C ILE A 327 -10.05 7.61 19.17
N ILE A 328 -8.87 7.83 18.60
CA ILE A 328 -8.35 9.18 18.41
C ILE A 328 -9.05 9.73 17.16
N SER A 329 -9.70 10.89 17.26
CA SER A 329 -10.38 11.50 16.13
C SER A 329 -9.37 11.89 15.04
N LYS A 330 -9.84 12.03 13.80
CA LYS A 330 -8.99 12.49 12.69
C LYS A 330 -8.39 13.86 13.02
N GLU A 331 -9.20 14.77 13.53
CA GLU A 331 -8.84 16.14 13.88
C GLU A 331 -7.82 16.16 15.02
N GLN A 332 -8.03 15.34 16.05
CA GLN A 332 -7.08 15.19 17.16
C GLN A 332 -5.71 14.69 16.67
N ARG A 333 -5.70 13.70 15.75
CA ARG A 333 -4.45 13.19 15.17
C ARG A 333 -3.81 14.19 14.22
N ASP A 334 -4.59 14.93 13.44
CA ASP A 334 -4.06 15.95 12.53
C ASP A 334 -3.46 17.14 13.31
N ALA A 335 -4.01 17.48 14.48
CA ALA A 335 -3.45 18.50 15.39
C ALA A 335 -2.17 18.03 16.10
N LYS A 336 -1.96 16.72 16.25
CA LYS A 336 -0.77 16.10 16.86
C LYS A 336 -0.21 15.00 15.95
N PRO A 337 0.37 15.39 14.80
CA PRO A 337 0.77 14.44 13.78
C PRO A 337 1.90 13.54 14.26
N LEU A 338 1.92 12.31 13.75
CA LEU A 338 3.04 11.40 13.88
C LEU A 338 4.07 11.66 12.77
N VAL A 339 5.28 11.21 12.99
CA VAL A 339 6.36 11.16 11.99
C VAL A 339 6.55 9.72 11.58
N CYS A 340 6.55 9.46 10.27
CA CYS A 340 6.72 8.13 9.70
C CYS A 340 7.99 8.07 8.86
N ASP A 341 8.69 6.94 8.96
CA ASP A 341 9.77 6.57 8.07
C ASP A 341 9.26 5.59 6.99
N TYR A 342 8.98 6.16 5.83
CA TYR A 342 8.55 5.43 4.63
C TYR A 342 9.71 4.82 3.83
N SER A 343 10.96 4.93 4.30
CA SER A 343 12.05 4.11 3.76
C SER A 343 11.89 2.64 4.14
N THR A 344 11.11 2.36 5.19
CA THR A 344 10.63 1.01 5.53
C THR A 344 9.34 0.69 4.78
N PRO A 345 9.16 -0.54 4.26
CA PRO A 345 7.93 -0.92 3.55
C PRO A 345 6.64 -0.73 4.36
N ASP A 346 6.73 -0.78 5.69
CA ASP A 346 5.57 -0.71 6.58
C ASP A 346 5.19 0.73 7.00
N GLY A 347 6.05 1.73 6.73
CA GLY A 347 5.85 3.11 7.21
C GLY A 347 5.91 3.21 8.74
N ARG A 348 7.05 2.86 9.34
CA ARG A 348 7.23 2.82 10.80
C ARG A 348 7.13 4.21 11.42
N PHE A 349 6.50 4.31 12.60
CA PHE A 349 6.49 5.56 13.35
C PHE A 349 7.85 5.81 14.00
N THR A 350 8.34 7.04 13.88
CA THR A 350 9.63 7.49 14.43
C THR A 350 9.49 8.65 15.43
N GLY A 351 8.31 9.25 15.52
CA GLY A 351 8.09 10.38 16.42
C GLY A 351 6.64 10.85 16.46
N ALA A 352 6.37 11.79 17.38
CA ALA A 352 5.09 12.49 17.49
C ALA A 352 5.34 13.95 17.89
N SER A 353 4.50 14.87 17.42
CA SER A 353 4.61 16.29 17.76
C SER A 353 4.55 16.52 19.28
N GLY A 354 5.58 17.16 19.84
CA GLY A 354 5.68 17.48 21.26
C GLY A 354 6.10 16.31 22.17
N VAL A 355 6.53 15.18 21.61
CA VAL A 355 6.97 13.99 22.36
C VAL A 355 8.48 13.80 22.23
N SER A 356 9.21 13.79 23.35
CA SER A 356 10.67 13.63 23.39
C SER A 356 11.13 12.16 23.40
N ASP A 357 10.38 11.27 24.06
CA ASP A 357 10.62 9.82 24.06
C ASP A 357 9.44 9.09 23.43
N PHE A 358 9.51 8.96 22.11
CA PHE A 358 8.47 8.30 21.33
C PHE A 358 8.30 6.81 21.67
N ARG A 359 9.39 6.12 22.03
CA ARG A 359 9.36 4.67 22.28
C ARG A 359 8.60 4.33 23.55
N THR A 360 8.72 5.17 24.57
CA THR A 360 7.93 5.07 25.81
C THR A 360 6.50 5.56 25.58
N TRP A 361 6.30 6.66 24.83
CA TRP A 361 4.97 7.21 24.57
C TRP A 361 4.06 6.28 23.76
N GLN A 362 4.59 5.56 22.77
CA GLN A 362 3.76 4.67 21.93
C GLN A 362 3.08 3.54 22.73
N THR A 363 3.55 3.21 23.94
CA THR A 363 2.99 2.16 24.81
C THR A 363 2.17 2.69 25.99
N ASP A 364 2.01 4.01 26.10
CA ASP A 364 1.28 4.66 27.20
C ASP A 364 -0.24 4.79 26.95
N SER A 365 -0.93 5.42 27.90
CA SER A 365 -2.38 5.63 27.87
C SER A 365 -2.89 6.58 26.77
N ASP A 366 -2.03 7.35 26.11
CA ASP A 366 -2.43 8.14 24.94
C ASP A 366 -2.74 7.23 23.76
N ASN A 367 -2.06 6.08 23.67
CA ASN A 367 -2.18 5.13 22.58
C ASN A 367 -2.93 3.85 22.95
N TRP A 368 -3.17 3.60 24.24
CA TRP A 368 -3.75 2.34 24.74
C TRP A 368 -4.85 2.54 25.76
N PHE A 369 -5.68 1.51 25.91
CA PHE A 369 -6.58 1.30 27.05
C PHE A 369 -6.21 0.00 27.72
N GLU A 370 -5.99 0.06 29.03
CA GLU A 370 -5.88 -1.12 29.87
C GLU A 370 -7.27 -1.73 30.09
N LEU A 371 -7.34 -3.05 30.02
CA LEU A 371 -8.52 -3.84 30.35
C LEU A 371 -8.41 -4.36 31.78
N ASN A 372 -9.50 -4.28 32.53
CA ASN A 372 -9.60 -4.78 33.91
C ASN A 372 -9.55 -6.32 34.02
#